data_AF-A0A9J6BXX4-F1
#
_entry.id   AF-A0A9J6BXX4-F1
#
_cell.length_a   1.000
_cell.length_b   1.000
_cell.length_c   1.000
_cell.angle_alpha   90.00
_cell.angle_beta   90.00
_cell.angle_gamma   90.00
#
_symmetry.space_group_name_H-M   'P 1'
#
loop_
_entity.id
_entity.type
_entity.pdbx_description
1 polymer ?
#
loop_
_entity_poly.entity_id
_entity_poly.type
_entity_poly.pdbx_seq_one_letter_code
_entity_poly.pdbx_strand_id
1 'polypeptide(L)'
;MLENLLIHLMHLFEVLLCGGYNQLDDINCGPPYNGFANVRMTVLGGQRNSAARAFLLPIAGIGNCSNFNIMASREVILSAGGYGSPQILQRSGFGKAADLNACNITQLNDLPVGLNLSDHVVAV
;
A
#
# COMPACT_ATOMS: atom_id res chain seq x y z
N MET A 1 24.86 -2.08 -8.79
CA MET A 1 24.14 -3.23 -8.17
C MET A 1 22.73 -3.39 -8.77
N LEU A 2 21.93 -2.33 -8.88
CA LEU A 2 20.61 -2.36 -9.55
C LEU A 2 20.66 -2.65 -11.06
N GLU A 3 21.66 -2.15 -11.78
CA GLU A 3 21.79 -2.37 -13.24
C GLU A 3 22.00 -3.85 -13.60
N ASN A 4 22.79 -4.59 -12.81
CA ASN A 4 23.00 -6.03 -13.04
C ASN A 4 21.71 -6.84 -12.79
N LEU A 5 20.88 -6.43 -11.84
CA LEU A 5 19.60 -7.10 -11.57
C LEU A 5 18.63 -6.92 -12.74
N LEU A 6 18.60 -5.73 -13.33
CA LEU A 6 17.73 -5.39 -14.45
C LEU A 6 18.09 -6.19 -15.72
N ILE A 7 19.39 -6.36 -15.99
CA ILE A 7 19.89 -7.18 -17.10
C ILE A 7 19.50 -8.65 -16.91
N HIS A 8 19.59 -9.17 -15.69
CA HIS A 8 19.23 -10.57 -15.40
C HIS A 8 17.73 -10.83 -15.56
N LEU A 9 16.88 -9.87 -15.19
CA LEU A 9 15.43 -9.93 -15.40
C LEU A 9 15.05 -9.90 -16.88
N MET A 10 15.74 -9.08 -17.69
CA MET A 10 15.52 -9.05 -19.14
C MET A 10 15.85 -10.41 -19.79
N HIS A 11 16.98 -11.02 -19.42
CA HIS A 11 17.33 -12.35 -19.91
C HIS A 11 16.34 -13.43 -19.46
N LEU A 12 15.74 -13.32 -18.26
CA LEU A 12 14.71 -14.26 -17.81
C LEU A 12 13.48 -14.24 -18.72
N PHE A 13 13.03 -13.05 -19.14
CA PHE A 13 11.88 -12.91 -20.03
C PHE A 13 12.17 -13.53 -21.40
N GLU A 14 13.36 -13.31 -21.95
CA GLU A 14 13.79 -13.93 -23.21
C GLU A 14 13.82 -15.46 -23.11
N VAL A 15 14.36 -16.02 -22.03
CA VAL A 15 14.39 -17.48 -21.80
C VAL A 15 12.99 -18.06 -21.72
N LEU A 16 12.05 -17.38 -21.05
CA LEU A 16 10.67 -17.86 -20.92
C LEU A 16 9.93 -17.83 -22.26
N LEU A 17 10.15 -16.79 -23.09
CA LEU A 17 9.62 -16.74 -24.46
C LEU A 17 10.18 -17.88 -25.32
N CYS A 18 11.51 -18.10 -25.26
CA CYS A 18 12.14 -19.23 -25.97
C CYS A 18 11.63 -20.60 -25.47
N GLY A 19 11.25 -20.69 -24.19
CA GLY A 19 10.63 -21.87 -23.58
C GLY A 19 9.16 -22.09 -23.95
N GLY A 20 8.55 -21.20 -24.75
CA GLY A 20 7.17 -21.32 -25.21
C GLY A 20 6.12 -20.82 -24.21
N TYR A 21 6.52 -20.10 -23.16
CA TYR A 21 5.58 -19.45 -22.26
C TYR A 21 5.08 -18.14 -22.88
N ASN A 22 3.79 -17.86 -22.73
CA ASN A 22 3.21 -16.59 -23.20
C ASN A 22 3.53 -15.48 -22.22
N GLN A 23 3.87 -14.30 -22.74
CA GLN A 23 3.87 -13.09 -21.94
C GLN A 23 2.42 -12.60 -21.77
N LEU A 24 2.01 -12.36 -20.52
CA LEU A 24 0.69 -11.83 -20.18
C LEU A 24 0.76 -10.31 -19.97
N ASP A 25 -0.34 -9.60 -20.21
CA ASP A 25 -0.43 -8.15 -20.01
C ASP A 25 -0.44 -7.75 -18.52
N ASP A 26 -1.05 -8.58 -17.68
CA ASP A 26 -1.14 -8.45 -16.22
C ASP A 26 -1.28 -9.86 -15.61
N ILE A 27 -0.80 -10.05 -14.38
CA ILE A 27 -0.98 -11.31 -13.64
C ILE A 27 -2.45 -11.57 -13.24
N ASN A 28 -3.28 -10.53 -13.23
CA ASN A 28 -4.72 -10.66 -12.98
C ASN A 28 -5.53 -10.81 -14.28
N CYS A 29 -4.87 -10.99 -15.43
CA CYS A 29 -5.61 -11.20 -16.67
C CYS A 29 -6.47 -12.48 -16.56
N GLY A 30 -7.65 -12.46 -17.18
CA GLY A 30 -8.48 -13.66 -17.30
C GLY A 30 -7.75 -14.78 -18.07
N PRO A 31 -8.36 -15.96 -18.20
CA PRO A 31 -7.75 -17.10 -18.88
C PRO A 31 -7.18 -16.72 -20.27
N PRO A 32 -6.03 -17.29 -20.70
CA PRO A 32 -5.30 -18.38 -20.04
C PRO A 32 -4.33 -17.89 -18.94
N TYR A 33 -4.31 -18.60 -17.80
CA TYR A 33 -3.45 -18.26 -16.65
C TYR A 33 -2.00 -18.77 -16.76
N ASN A 34 -1.65 -19.39 -17.88
CA ASN A 34 -0.32 -19.96 -18.10
C ASN A 34 0.56 -18.96 -18.87
N GLY A 35 1.54 -18.38 -18.19
CA GLY A 35 2.45 -17.40 -18.76
C GLY A 35 3.24 -16.67 -17.69
N PHE A 36 3.89 -15.59 -18.08
CA PHE A 36 4.61 -14.70 -17.17
C PHE A 36 4.25 -13.25 -17.48
N ALA A 37 4.19 -12.40 -16.45
CA ALA A 37 3.94 -10.99 -16.58
C ALA A 37 4.73 -10.21 -15.54
N ASN A 38 4.93 -8.92 -15.83
CA ASN A 38 5.34 -7.99 -14.78
C ASN A 38 4.22 -7.92 -13.74
N VAL A 39 4.53 -8.23 -12.49
CA VAL A 39 3.55 -8.11 -11.41
C VAL A 39 3.27 -6.63 -11.17
N ARG A 40 2.14 -6.16 -11.68
CA ARG A 40 1.67 -4.77 -11.56
C ARG A 40 0.74 -4.59 -10.36
N MET A 41 1.10 -5.14 -9.18
CA MET A 41 0.28 -5.25 -7.96
C MET A 41 -0.95 -4.32 -7.91
N THR A 42 -0.80 -3.14 -7.31
CA THR A 42 -1.81 -2.08 -7.33
C THR A 42 -1.34 -0.95 -8.22
N VAL A 43 -0.52 -1.21 -9.24
CA VAL A 43 0.13 -0.16 -10.05
C VAL A 43 -0.22 -0.33 -11.52
N LEU A 44 -1.11 0.52 -12.04
CA LEU A 44 -1.49 0.53 -13.46
C LEU A 44 -1.01 1.82 -14.11
N GLY A 45 -0.34 1.72 -15.26
CA GLY A 45 0.16 2.89 -15.99
C GLY A 45 1.14 3.76 -15.18
N GLY A 46 1.92 3.13 -14.29
CA GLY A 46 2.85 3.83 -13.39
C GLY A 46 2.19 4.52 -12.19
N GLN A 47 0.89 4.34 -11.98
CA GLN A 47 0.14 4.96 -10.88
C GLN A 47 -0.43 3.92 -9.93
N ARG A 48 -0.38 4.19 -8.63
CA ARG A 48 -1.00 3.33 -7.61
C ARG A 48 -2.53 3.41 -7.69
N ASN A 49 -3.16 2.35 -8.15
CA ASN A 49 -4.59 2.07 -8.08
C ASN A 49 -4.91 1.25 -6.83
N SER A 50 -4.98 1.91 -5.68
CA SER A 50 -5.50 1.33 -4.44
C SER A 50 -7.03 1.34 -4.42
N ALA A 51 -7.64 0.58 -3.51
CA ALA A 51 -9.08 0.69 -3.21
C ALA A 51 -9.50 2.15 -2.91
N ALA A 52 -8.62 2.93 -2.28
CA ALA A 52 -8.85 4.36 -2.09
C ALA A 52 -8.95 5.13 -3.42
N ARG A 53 -8.12 4.83 -4.43
CA ARG A 53 -8.25 5.44 -5.75
C ARG A 53 -9.56 5.02 -6.45
N ALA A 54 -9.97 3.77 -6.31
CA ALA A 54 -11.21 3.28 -6.91
C ALA A 54 -12.49 3.82 -6.24
N PHE A 55 -12.49 3.96 -4.91
CA PHE A 55 -13.70 4.30 -4.14
C PHE A 55 -13.70 5.71 -3.55
N LEU A 56 -12.55 6.23 -3.09
CA LEU A 56 -12.46 7.52 -2.41
C LEU A 56 -12.21 8.68 -3.38
N LEU A 57 -11.45 8.48 -4.46
CA LEU A 57 -11.18 9.59 -5.40
C LEU A 57 -12.36 10.03 -6.24
N PRO A 58 -13.26 9.14 -6.72
CA PRO A 58 -14.46 9.57 -7.41
C PRO A 58 -15.38 10.44 -6.54
N ILE A 59 -15.30 10.29 -5.21
CA ILE A 59 -16.07 11.09 -4.25
C ILE A 59 -15.24 12.23 -3.62
N ALA A 60 -13.93 12.30 -3.88
CA ALA A 60 -13.06 13.37 -3.41
C ALA A 60 -13.39 14.65 -4.18
N GLY A 61 -14.36 15.42 -3.66
CA GLY A 61 -14.89 16.63 -4.29
C GLY A 61 -16.42 16.65 -4.39
N ILE A 62 -17.08 15.51 -4.16
CA ILE A 62 -18.54 15.41 -4.10
C ILE A 62 -18.97 15.57 -2.63
N GLY A 63 -19.13 16.82 -2.20
CA GLY A 63 -19.77 17.18 -0.92
C GLY A 63 -18.81 17.54 0.22
N ASN A 64 -19.26 18.44 1.10
CA ASN A 64 -18.57 18.98 2.27
C ASN A 64 -17.81 17.89 3.05
N CYS A 65 -16.53 17.70 2.73
CA CYS A 65 -15.57 17.00 3.59
C CYS A 65 -15.15 17.90 4.74
N SER A 66 -16.13 18.42 5.48
CA SER A 66 -15.88 19.07 6.76
C SER A 66 -15.57 17.99 7.78
N ASN A 67 -14.54 18.20 8.61
CA ASN A 67 -14.35 17.37 9.79
C ASN A 67 -15.65 17.37 10.61
N PHE A 68 -16.14 16.18 10.95
CA PHE A 68 -17.28 16.01 11.82
C PHE A 68 -16.87 15.13 12.99
N ASN A 69 -17.43 15.40 14.17
CA ASN A 69 -17.17 14.64 15.37
C ASN A 69 -18.34 13.67 15.61
N ILE A 70 -18.03 12.39 15.77
CA ILE A 70 -18.98 11.36 16.20
C ILE A 70 -18.48 10.80 17.53
N MET A 71 -19.41 10.61 18.46
CA MET A 71 -19.13 10.00 19.76
C MET A 71 -19.64 8.55 19.77
N ALA A 72 -18.82 7.63 20.27
CA ALA A 72 -19.25 6.28 20.58
C ALA A 72 -19.67 6.19 22.06
N SER A 73 -20.78 5.51 22.36
CA SER A 73 -21.28 5.36 23.73
C SER A 73 -20.47 4.38 24.58
N ARG A 74 -19.63 3.56 23.95
CA ARG A 74 -18.78 2.56 24.62
C ARG A 74 -17.34 2.71 24.19
N GLU A 75 -17.04 2.26 22.98
CA GLU A 75 -15.67 2.10 22.50
C GLU A 75 -15.54 2.50 21.04
N VAL A 76 -14.32 2.90 20.66
CA VAL A 76 -13.93 3.11 19.27
C VAL A 76 -12.95 2.00 18.90
N ILE A 77 -13.33 1.15 17.94
CA ILE A 77 -12.49 0.05 17.47
C ILE A 77 -11.80 0.47 16.16
N LEU A 78 -10.47 0.47 16.15
CA LEU A 78 -9.69 0.78 14.95
C LEU A 78 -9.49 -0.47 14.09
N SER A 79 -9.99 -0.40 12.85
CA SER A 79 -9.91 -1.50 11.88
C SER A 79 -9.32 -1.06 10.54
N ALA A 80 -8.44 -0.06 10.55
CA ALA A 80 -7.83 0.52 9.34
C ALA A 80 -6.58 -0.24 8.86
N GLY A 81 -6.40 -1.50 9.28
CA GLY A 81 -5.29 -2.37 8.91
C GLY A 81 -3.93 -1.97 9.51
N GLY A 82 -2.87 -2.68 9.10
CA GLY A 82 -1.51 -2.53 9.62
C GLY A 82 -0.83 -1.19 9.28
N TYR A 83 -1.31 -0.48 8.25
CA TYR A 83 -0.80 0.84 7.87
C TYR A 83 -1.69 1.98 8.42
N GLY A 84 -3.02 1.86 8.30
CA GLY A 84 -3.94 2.95 8.64
C GLY A 84 -4.17 3.11 10.15
N SER A 85 -4.25 2.02 10.91
CA SER A 85 -4.50 2.07 12.35
C SER A 85 -3.37 2.77 13.13
N PRO A 86 -2.08 2.46 12.92
CA PRO A 86 -1.01 3.21 13.58
C PRO A 86 -0.97 4.68 13.18
N GLN A 87 -1.30 5.02 11.93
CA GLN A 87 -1.39 6.41 11.48
C GLN A 87 -2.50 7.19 12.22
N ILE A 88 -3.68 6.59 12.42
CA ILE A 88 -4.77 7.20 13.18
C ILE A 88 -4.34 7.46 14.64
N LEU A 89 -3.69 6.48 15.28
CA LEU A 89 -3.21 6.61 16.65
C LEU A 89 -2.16 7.73 16.79
N GLN A 90 -1.16 7.76 15.91
CA GLN A 90 -0.12 8.81 15.90
C GLN A 90 -0.75 10.19 15.71
N ARG A 91 -1.67 10.35 14.75
CA ARG A 91 -2.39 11.62 14.53
C ARG A 91 -3.29 12.03 15.69
N SER A 92 -3.62 11.08 16.57
CA SER A 92 -4.38 11.32 17.80
C SER A 92 -3.48 11.53 19.02
N GLY A 93 -2.16 11.63 18.86
CA GLY A 93 -1.19 11.87 19.94
C GLY A 93 -0.63 10.61 20.61
N PHE A 94 -0.88 9.42 20.07
CA PHE A 94 -0.34 8.16 20.60
C PHE A 94 0.82 7.66 19.72
N GLY A 95 2.05 7.74 20.22
CA GLY A 95 3.25 7.40 19.45
C GLY A 95 4.52 7.91 20.10
N LYS A 96 5.67 7.65 19.48
CA LYS A 96 6.97 8.13 19.99
C LYS A 96 7.08 9.64 19.94
N ALA A 97 7.63 10.25 20.99
CA ALA A 97 7.75 11.71 21.09
C ALA A 97 8.48 12.33 19.89
N ALA A 98 9.58 11.72 19.44
CA ALA A 98 10.35 12.20 18.29
C ALA A 98 9.52 12.25 17.00
N ASP A 99 8.76 11.19 16.72
CA ASP A 99 7.94 11.07 15.51
C ASP A 99 6.79 12.09 15.52
N LEU A 100 6.12 12.23 16.66
CA LEU A 100 5.01 13.18 16.84
C LEU A 100 5.47 14.64 16.79
N ASN A 101 6.59 14.96 17.45
CA ASN A 101 7.18 16.30 17.45
C ASN A 101 7.61 16.73 16.04
N ALA A 102 8.18 15.82 15.24
CA ALA A 102 8.52 16.08 13.85
C ALA A 102 7.31 16.48 12.99
N CYS A 103 6.09 16.09 13.41
CA CYS A 103 4.84 16.38 12.73
C CYS A 103 4.01 17.49 13.42
N ASN A 104 4.54 18.18 14.44
CA ASN A 104 3.82 19.15 15.27
C ASN A 104 2.54 18.58 15.92
N ILE A 105 2.58 17.32 16.37
CA ILE A 105 1.46 16.66 17.03
C ILE A 105 1.74 16.61 18.54
N THR A 106 0.82 17.15 19.34
CA THR A 106 0.90 17.03 20.81
C THR A 106 0.83 15.57 21.23
N GLN A 107 1.85 15.10 21.94
CA GLN A 107 1.86 13.75 22.49
C GLN A 107 0.92 13.64 23.69
N LEU A 108 0.01 12.66 23.64
CA LEU A 108 -0.84 12.25 24.75
C LEU A 108 -0.25 11.03 25.48
N ASN A 109 0.39 10.11 24.75
CA ASN A 109 1.03 8.94 25.35
C ASN A 109 2.22 8.46 24.50
N ASP A 110 3.30 8.08 25.16
CA ASP A 110 4.52 7.57 24.54
C ASP A 110 4.43 6.05 24.36
N LEU A 111 4.13 5.62 23.13
CA LEU A 111 3.91 4.22 22.78
C LEU A 111 4.68 3.87 21.50
N PRO A 112 5.14 2.60 21.33
CA PRO A 112 5.85 2.15 20.13
C PRO A 112 4.92 1.92 18.92
N VAL A 113 4.02 2.87 18.65
CA VAL A 113 3.04 2.80 17.54
C VAL A 113 3.74 2.90 16.19
N GLY A 114 3.35 2.05 15.25
CA GLY A 114 3.90 2.02 13.88
C GLY A 114 5.20 1.22 13.72
N LEU A 115 5.69 0.60 14.80
CA LEU A 115 6.85 -0.31 14.76
C LEU A 115 6.42 -1.77 14.56
N ASN A 116 7.41 -2.64 14.36
CA ASN A 116 7.22 -4.08 14.20
C ASN A 116 6.33 -4.45 12.99
N LEU A 117 6.39 -3.64 11.93
CA LEU A 117 5.78 -4.00 10.65
C LEU A 117 6.51 -5.22 10.10
N SER A 118 5.77 -6.30 9.95
CA SER A 118 6.21 -7.50 9.24
C SER A 118 5.44 -7.58 7.94
N ASP A 119 6.17 -7.64 6.84
CA ASP A 119 5.60 -7.84 5.52
C ASP A 119 6.43 -8.90 4.80
N HIS A 120 5.82 -9.54 3.81
CA HIS A 120 6.51 -10.51 2.97
C HIS A 120 7.16 -9.75 1.82
N VAL A 121 8.49 -9.80 1.75
CA VAL A 121 9.19 -9.31 0.56
C VAL A 121 8.85 -10.23 -0.59
N VAL A 122 8.19 -9.70 -1.61
CA VAL A 122 8.00 -10.39 -2.88
C VAL A 122 9.16 -10.01 -3.79
N ALA A 123 10.03 -10.99 -4.08
CA ALA A 123 10.93 -10.89 -5.21
C ALA A 123 10.15 -11.34 -6.45
N VAL A 124 10.01 -10.42 -7.41
CA VAL A 124 9.43 -10.66 -8.73
C VAL A 124 10.56 -10.63 -9.75
#